data_AF-A0A6H5IYW8-F1
#
_entry.id   AF-A0A6H5IYW8-F1
#
_cell.length_a   1.000
_cell.length_b   1.000
_cell.length_c   1.000
_cell.angle_alpha   90.00
_cell.angle_beta   90.00
_cell.angle_gamma   90.00
#
_symmetry.space_group_name_H-M   'P 1'
#
loop_
_entity.id
_entity.type
_entity.pdbx_description
1 polymer ?
#
loop_
_entity_poly.entity_id
_entity_poly.type
_entity_poly.pdbx_seq_one_letter_code
_entity_poly.pdbx_strand_id
1 'polypeptide(L)'
;MILKVYNIIENLFKFITLYAPYDLELTDIYHGIKHFHHELEGREFSVYCDHKPLQYAFKQAPEHALVVRQRQLAYISQYTTSIKYLPGAENPVADALSRISHEKIATKETSATVEGPGPSMDAFALPTAFSLEELSQEQSKDDQLPIILADEKKGMWPVNNKLVPIFYNTEENLIRPYIPVSMRDRVIDLFHKCGHPGPKSTTKLIKRKYVWPRMAQTIGAFVKNCLHYQQNKISRHTKLIPALFPMPDDRFAYAHLDLVTLQESEGFTHALTMIDRFSRWPEAVPIPAMKAETVARAFVDTWVARYDVPETITSDQGQQFEV
;
A
#
# COMPACT_ATOMS: atom_id res chain seq x y z
N MET A 1 10.24 12.69 -19.46
CA MET A 1 10.60 11.83 -18.32
C MET A 1 10.53 10.38 -18.78
N ILE A 2 11.62 9.62 -18.68
CA ILE A 2 11.67 8.25 -19.21
C ILE A 2 11.15 7.29 -18.15
N LEU A 3 9.93 6.79 -18.34
CA LEU A 3 9.49 5.57 -17.67
C LEU A 3 10.01 4.38 -18.45
N LYS A 4 11.09 3.80 -17.93
CA LYS A 4 11.39 2.40 -18.22
C LYS A 4 10.49 1.60 -17.27
N VAL A 5 9.46 0.97 -17.82
CA VAL A 5 8.61 0.08 -17.03
C VAL A 5 9.46 -1.14 -16.71
N TYR A 6 9.80 -1.29 -15.44
CA TYR A 6 10.59 -2.40 -14.93
C TYR A 6 9.68 -3.55 -14.51
N ASN A 7 10.18 -4.75 -14.72
CA ASN A 7 9.62 -6.05 -14.32
C ASN A 7 9.63 -6.19 -12.78
N ILE A 8 8.77 -5.44 -12.07
CA ILE A 8 8.77 -5.31 -10.59
C ILE A 8 7.98 -6.45 -9.90
N ILE A 9 7.60 -7.54 -10.57
CA ILE A 9 6.68 -8.52 -9.97
C ILE A 9 7.24 -9.95 -9.94
N GLU A 10 8.26 -10.17 -9.10
CA GLU A 10 8.70 -11.52 -8.72
C GLU A 10 7.79 -12.21 -7.66
N ASN A 11 6.70 -11.59 -7.19
CA ASN A 11 5.80 -12.21 -6.18
C ASN A 11 4.46 -12.73 -6.72
N LEU A 12 4.24 -12.79 -8.04
CA LEU A 12 3.06 -13.42 -8.65
C LEU A 12 3.37 -14.72 -9.43
N PHE A 13 4.55 -15.29 -9.24
CA PHE A 13 5.05 -16.50 -9.91
C PHE A 13 4.46 -17.82 -9.36
N LYS A 14 3.13 -17.96 -9.42
CA LYS A 14 2.47 -19.29 -9.41
C LYS A 14 1.39 -19.48 -10.49
N PHE A 15 1.13 -18.48 -11.33
CA PHE A 15 0.08 -18.54 -12.36
C PHE A 15 0.54 -18.22 -13.80
N ILE A 16 1.85 -18.05 -14.04
CA ILE A 16 2.38 -17.42 -15.26
C ILE A 16 2.69 -18.39 -16.42
N THR A 17 2.53 -19.71 -16.27
CA THR A 17 2.86 -20.67 -17.33
C THR A 17 1.82 -20.83 -18.46
N LEU A 18 0.73 -20.04 -18.45
CA LEU A 18 -0.37 -20.17 -19.42
C LEU A 18 -0.60 -18.93 -20.30
N TYR A 19 0.17 -17.86 -20.14
CA TYR A 19 -0.02 -16.61 -20.88
C TYR A 19 0.97 -16.47 -22.04
N ALA A 20 0.50 -15.91 -23.16
CA ALA A 20 1.36 -15.60 -24.29
C ALA A 20 2.37 -14.50 -23.90
N PRO A 21 3.60 -14.51 -24.46
CA PRO A 21 4.64 -13.51 -24.15
C PRO A 21 4.16 -12.06 -24.28
N TYR A 22 3.30 -11.79 -25.26
CA TYR A 22 2.66 -10.49 -25.44
C TYR A 22 1.87 -10.00 -24.22
N ASP A 23 1.09 -10.90 -23.60
CA ASP A 23 0.22 -10.55 -22.47
C ASP A 23 1.01 -10.36 -21.18
N LEU A 24 2.16 -11.04 -21.05
CA LEU A 24 3.08 -10.87 -19.92
C LEU A 24 3.71 -9.47 -19.97
N GLU A 25 4.31 -9.12 -21.09
CA GLU A 25 4.96 -7.83 -21.30
C GLU A 25 3.97 -6.66 -21.18
N LEU A 26 2.73 -6.83 -21.67
CA LEU A 26 1.67 -5.85 -21.49
C LEU A 26 1.28 -5.68 -20.01
N THR A 27 1.21 -6.80 -19.28
CA THR A 27 0.89 -6.80 -17.85
C THR A 27 1.99 -6.08 -17.06
N ASP A 28 3.25 -6.26 -17.43
CA ASP A 28 4.37 -5.54 -16.83
C ASP A 28 4.26 -4.03 -17.05
N ILE A 29 3.96 -3.59 -18.28
CA ILE A 29 3.68 -2.18 -18.60
C ILE A 29 2.55 -1.61 -17.72
N TYR A 30 1.43 -2.34 -17.65
CA TYR A 30 0.27 -1.95 -16.85
C TYR A 30 0.64 -1.77 -15.37
N HIS A 31 1.39 -2.71 -14.81
CA HIS A 31 1.80 -2.65 -13.41
C HIS A 31 2.83 -1.56 -13.12
N GLY A 32 3.78 -1.31 -14.03
CA GLY A 32 4.73 -0.21 -13.88
C GLY A 32 4.03 1.14 -13.85
N ILE A 33 3.09 1.39 -14.78
CA ILE A 33 2.31 2.64 -14.80
C ILE A 33 1.45 2.77 -13.54
N LYS A 34 0.85 1.67 -13.07
CA LYS A 34 0.07 1.67 -11.83
C LYS A 34 0.93 1.97 -10.59
N HIS A 35 2.16 1.46 -10.54
CA HIS A 35 3.08 1.70 -9.43
C HIS A 35 3.53 3.17 -9.39
N PHE A 36 3.94 3.71 -10.53
CA PHE A 36 4.44 5.08 -10.64
C PHE A 36 3.35 6.13 -10.86
N HIS A 37 2.06 5.77 -10.85
CA HIS A 37 0.89 6.64 -11.11
C HIS A 37 1.08 8.11 -10.69
N HIS A 38 1.41 8.33 -9.43
CA HIS A 38 1.57 9.66 -8.81
C HIS A 38 2.68 10.53 -9.44
N GLU A 39 3.70 9.91 -10.04
CA GLU A 39 4.76 10.63 -10.75
C GLU A 39 4.38 10.95 -12.19
N LEU A 40 3.45 10.20 -12.77
CA LEU A 40 3.14 10.16 -14.21
C LEU A 40 1.91 10.96 -14.58
N GLU A 41 1.00 11.11 -13.63
CA GLU A 41 -0.23 11.86 -13.79
C GLU A 41 0.08 13.29 -14.25
N GLY A 42 -0.53 13.69 -15.37
CA GLY A 42 -0.33 15.01 -15.98
C GLY A 42 1.00 15.21 -16.72
N ARG A 43 1.85 14.19 -16.89
CA ARG A 43 3.13 14.30 -17.62
C ARG A 43 3.14 13.47 -18.91
N GLU A 44 3.72 14.02 -19.97
CA GLU A 44 3.93 13.29 -21.22
C GLU A 44 5.16 12.38 -21.11
N PHE A 45 4.99 11.10 -21.44
CA PHE A 45 6.07 10.11 -21.46
C PHE A 45 5.86 9.04 -22.55
N SER A 46 6.94 8.36 -22.92
CA SER A 46 6.93 7.18 -23.79
C SER A 46 7.40 5.96 -23.02
N VAL A 47 6.78 4.80 -23.27
CA VAL A 47 7.19 3.50 -22.71
C VAL A 47 8.11 2.82 -23.71
N TYR A 48 9.24 2.30 -23.24
CA TYR A 48 10.16 1.50 -24.04
C TYR A 48 10.07 0.04 -23.60
N CYS A 49 9.90 -0.87 -24.57
CA CYS A 49 9.78 -2.31 -24.36
C CYS A 49 10.58 -3.06 -25.42
N ASP A 50 11.15 -4.21 -25.06
CA ASP A 50 11.90 -5.11 -25.94
C ASP A 50 10.98 -6.12 -26.66
N HIS A 51 9.67 -6.02 -26.49
CA HIS A 51 8.68 -6.81 -27.22
C HIS A 51 8.07 -6.01 -28.39
N LYS A 52 8.62 -6.21 -29.59
CA LYS A 52 8.26 -5.49 -30.83
C LYS A 52 6.75 -5.40 -31.13
N PRO A 53 5.92 -6.45 -30.94
CA PRO A 53 4.48 -6.36 -31.22
C PRO A 53 3.72 -5.31 -30.40
N LEU A 54 4.20 -4.93 -29.20
CA LEU A 54 3.52 -3.95 -28.35
C LEU A 54 3.57 -2.52 -28.88
N GLN A 55 4.49 -2.22 -29.80
CA GLN A 55 4.52 -0.93 -30.50
C GLN A 55 3.23 -0.67 -31.29
N TYR A 56 2.53 -1.73 -31.68
CA TYR A 56 1.29 -1.67 -32.45
C TYR A 56 0.04 -1.88 -31.59
N ALA A 57 0.17 -1.99 -30.27
CA ALA A 57 -0.93 -2.37 -29.37
C ALA A 57 -2.15 -1.43 -29.47
N PHE A 58 -1.93 -0.13 -29.65
CA PHE A 58 -2.99 0.87 -29.80
C PHE A 58 -3.45 1.08 -31.25
N LYS A 59 -2.80 0.43 -32.23
CA LYS A 59 -3.13 0.53 -33.66
C LYS A 59 -3.95 -0.66 -34.16
N GLN A 60 -4.00 -1.75 -33.40
CA GLN A 60 -4.73 -2.97 -33.75
C GLN A 60 -6.20 -2.85 -33.33
N ALA A 61 -7.11 -3.37 -34.16
CA ALA A 61 -8.53 -3.41 -33.83
C ALA A 61 -8.80 -4.38 -32.65
N PRO A 62 -9.63 -4.00 -31.67
CA PRO A 62 -9.84 -4.79 -30.45
C PRO A 62 -10.69 -6.05 -30.62
N GLU A 63 -11.12 -6.38 -31.85
CA GLU A 63 -12.19 -7.37 -32.15
C GLU A 63 -11.88 -8.82 -31.76
N HIS A 64 -10.62 -9.16 -31.43
CA HIS A 64 -10.23 -10.50 -30.99
C HIS A 64 -9.32 -10.51 -29.75
N ALA A 65 -9.22 -9.40 -29.03
CA ALA A 65 -8.40 -9.31 -27.82
C ALA A 65 -9.12 -9.90 -26.61
N LEU A 66 -8.38 -10.61 -25.75
CA LEU A 66 -8.87 -11.04 -24.43
C LEU A 66 -9.36 -9.82 -23.63
N VAL A 67 -10.45 -9.98 -22.87
CA VAL A 67 -11.02 -8.90 -22.04
C VAL A 67 -9.98 -8.28 -21.09
N VAL A 68 -9.05 -9.09 -20.58
CA VAL A 68 -7.94 -8.63 -19.72
C VAL A 68 -7.02 -7.66 -20.47
N ARG A 69 -6.64 -8.02 -21.70
CA ARG A 69 -5.80 -7.19 -22.59
C ARG A 69 -6.46 -5.85 -22.87
N GLN A 70 -7.75 -5.85 -23.21
CA GLN A 70 -8.51 -4.63 -23.46
C GLN A 70 -8.54 -3.69 -22.24
N ARG A 71 -8.75 -4.24 -21.04
CA ARG A 71 -8.76 -3.45 -19.79
C ARG A 71 -7.39 -2.83 -19.47
N GLN A 72 -6.31 -3.60 -19.65
CA GLN A 72 -4.96 -3.10 -19.43
C GLN A 72 -4.62 -1.99 -20.42
N LEU A 73 -4.94 -2.16 -21.70
CA LEU A 73 -4.73 -1.11 -22.71
C LEU A 73 -5.55 0.15 -22.44
N ALA A 74 -6.82 0.01 -22.06
CA ALA A 74 -7.68 1.15 -21.72
C ALA A 74 -7.17 1.94 -20.51
N TYR A 75 -6.53 1.27 -19.54
CA TYR A 75 -5.88 1.94 -18.42
C TYR A 75 -4.59 2.65 -18.86
N ILE A 76 -3.73 1.97 -19.62
CA ILE A 76 -2.48 2.54 -20.12
C ILE A 76 -2.76 3.79 -20.98
N SER A 77 -3.81 3.76 -21.81
CA SER A 77 -4.18 4.88 -22.69
C SER A 77 -4.58 6.16 -21.94
N GLN A 78 -4.95 6.07 -20.66
CA GLN A 78 -5.22 7.26 -19.84
C GLN A 78 -3.95 8.07 -19.56
N TYR A 79 -2.77 7.43 -19.64
CA TYR A 79 -1.48 8.06 -19.39
C TYR A 79 -0.69 8.27 -20.68
N THR A 80 -0.59 7.24 -21.52
CA THR A 80 0.17 7.32 -22.76
C THR A 80 -0.31 6.31 -23.81
N THR A 81 -0.15 6.69 -25.07
CA THR A 81 -0.33 5.79 -26.23
C THR A 81 0.99 5.50 -26.95
N SER A 82 2.11 6.05 -26.45
CA SER A 82 3.42 6.00 -27.10
C SER A 82 4.27 4.87 -26.54
N ILE A 83 4.09 3.66 -27.10
CA ILE A 83 4.94 2.49 -26.83
C ILE A 83 5.96 2.34 -27.96
N LYS A 84 7.25 2.36 -27.63
CA LYS A 84 8.37 2.27 -28.56
C LYS A 84 9.16 0.98 -28.32
N TYR A 85 9.49 0.28 -29.40
CA TYR A 85 10.36 -0.88 -29.34
C TYR A 85 11.82 -0.43 -29.16
N LEU A 86 12.52 -1.03 -28.20
CA LEU A 86 13.97 -0.89 -28.01
C LEU A 86 14.57 -2.30 -27.92
N PRO A 87 15.51 -2.68 -28.81
CA PRO A 87 16.15 -3.98 -28.74
C PRO A 87 16.80 -4.22 -27.37
N GLY A 88 16.68 -5.43 -26.81
CA GLY A 88 17.21 -5.76 -25.48
C GLY A 88 18.71 -5.45 -25.32
N ALA A 89 19.50 -5.63 -26.38
CA ALA A 89 20.94 -5.28 -26.41
C ALA A 89 21.22 -3.78 -26.21
N GLU A 90 20.29 -2.91 -26.58
CA GLU A 90 20.36 -1.45 -26.41
C GLU A 90 19.64 -0.99 -25.14
N ASN A 91 19.10 -1.92 -24.33
CA ASN A 91 18.40 -1.66 -23.09
C ASN A 91 19.15 -2.22 -21.85
N PRO A 92 20.42 -1.82 -21.62
CA PRO A 92 21.25 -2.39 -20.56
C PRO A 92 20.70 -2.15 -19.15
N VAL A 93 19.84 -1.15 -18.97
CA VAL A 93 19.23 -0.81 -17.67
C VAL A 93 18.10 -1.79 -17.31
N ALA A 94 17.30 -2.23 -18.28
CA ALA A 94 16.26 -3.22 -18.05
C ALA A 94 16.86 -4.63 -17.83
N ASP A 95 17.90 -4.96 -18.59
CA ASP A 95 18.65 -6.20 -18.42
C ASP A 95 19.39 -6.24 -17.07
N ALA A 96 19.99 -5.12 -16.63
CA ALA A 96 20.64 -5.04 -15.32
C ALA A 96 19.67 -5.23 -14.15
N LEU A 97 18.47 -4.64 -14.20
CA LEU A 97 17.51 -4.71 -13.09
C LEU A 97 16.71 -6.02 -13.07
N SER A 98 16.45 -6.64 -14.22
CA SER A 98 15.83 -7.99 -14.28
C SER A 98 16.79 -9.10 -13.84
N ARG A 99 18.12 -8.86 -13.88
CA ARG A 99 19.15 -9.82 -13.44
C ARG A 99 19.61 -9.67 -11.99
N ILE A 100 19.12 -8.66 -11.25
CA ILE A 100 19.47 -8.49 -9.83
C ILE A 100 18.86 -9.61 -8.93
N SER A 101 18.04 -10.49 -9.49
CA SER A 101 17.82 -11.80 -8.89
C SER A 101 19.06 -12.69 -9.08
N HIS A 102 19.82 -12.89 -8.00
CA HIS A 102 20.79 -13.99 -7.79
C HIS A 102 22.24 -13.89 -8.28
N GLU A 103 22.79 -12.72 -8.65
CA GLU A 103 24.25 -12.58 -8.71
C GLU A 103 24.85 -12.10 -7.37
N LYS A 104 25.54 -13.07 -6.75
CA LYS A 104 26.40 -12.98 -5.58
C LYS A 104 27.09 -11.62 -5.46
N ILE A 105 26.83 -10.90 -4.37
CA ILE A 105 27.81 -9.98 -3.80
C ILE A 105 28.96 -10.86 -3.31
N ALA A 106 29.85 -11.23 -4.23
CA ALA A 106 31.09 -11.90 -3.95
C ALA A 106 32.03 -10.89 -3.31
N THR A 107 31.89 -10.68 -2.00
CA THR A 107 33.06 -10.40 -1.18
C THR A 107 33.97 -11.62 -1.30
N LYS A 108 35.07 -11.46 -2.02
CA LYS A 108 36.14 -12.45 -2.18
C LYS A 108 36.63 -12.90 -0.81
N GLU A 109 36.13 -14.02 -0.30
CA GLU A 109 36.92 -14.92 0.55
C GLU A 109 36.65 -16.37 0.15
N THR A 110 37.76 -17.00 -0.20
CA THR A 110 37.98 -18.36 -0.69
C THR A 110 37.34 -19.40 0.24
N SER A 111 36.62 -20.40 -0.29
CA SER A 111 36.71 -21.83 0.13
C SER A 111 35.73 -22.75 -0.62
N ALA A 112 36.30 -23.69 -1.37
CA ALA A 112 35.88 -25.06 -1.71
C ALA A 112 34.39 -25.36 -1.95
N THR A 113 34.09 -25.66 -3.22
CA THR A 113 32.91 -26.37 -3.72
C THR A 113 32.86 -27.82 -3.23
N VAL A 114 31.72 -28.25 -2.67
CA VAL A 114 31.30 -29.66 -2.65
C VAL A 114 29.97 -29.74 -3.41
N GLU A 115 29.98 -30.43 -4.54
CA GLU A 115 28.80 -30.68 -5.37
C GLU A 115 27.91 -31.77 -4.74
N GLY A 116 26.65 -31.43 -4.52
CA GLY A 116 25.57 -32.32 -4.09
C GLY A 116 24.27 -31.52 -3.92
N PRO A 117 23.08 -32.13 -3.93
CA PRO A 117 21.81 -31.46 -3.67
C PRO A 117 21.69 -31.20 -2.16
N GLY A 118 22.58 -30.35 -1.64
CA GLY A 118 22.55 -29.86 -0.27
C GLY A 118 21.69 -28.60 -0.15
N PRO A 119 21.13 -28.32 1.03
CA PRO A 119 20.42 -27.07 1.28
C PRO A 119 21.35 -25.88 1.03
N SER A 120 20.84 -24.84 0.35
CA SER A 120 21.60 -23.64 0.02
C SER A 120 22.18 -22.98 1.29
N MET A 121 23.50 -22.76 1.30
CA MET A 121 24.20 -22.04 2.39
C MET A 121 23.89 -20.54 2.41
N ASP A 122 23.26 -19.98 1.37
CA ASP A 122 22.91 -18.55 1.30
C ASP A 122 21.90 -18.13 2.39
N ALA A 123 21.20 -19.10 2.99
CA ALA A 123 20.22 -18.87 4.05
C ALA A 123 20.82 -18.40 5.39
N PHE A 124 22.13 -18.59 5.61
CA PHE A 124 22.81 -18.18 6.86
C PHE A 124 23.48 -16.80 6.81
N ALA A 125 23.21 -15.99 5.77
CA ALA A 125 23.55 -14.56 5.79
C ALA A 125 22.64 -13.81 6.79
N LEU A 126 22.95 -13.97 8.08
CA LEU A 126 22.34 -13.24 9.17
C LEU A 126 22.55 -11.74 8.91
N PRO A 127 21.50 -10.90 8.94
CA PRO A 127 21.71 -9.49 9.18
C PRO A 127 22.59 -9.28 10.40
N THR A 128 23.55 -8.34 10.30
CA THR A 128 24.67 -8.06 11.22
C THR A 128 24.27 -7.69 12.66
N ALA A 129 23.05 -7.97 13.10
CA ALA A 129 22.55 -7.63 14.43
C ALA A 129 23.23 -8.40 15.58
N PHE A 130 23.84 -9.56 15.32
CA PHE A 130 24.50 -10.39 16.33
C PHE A 130 25.51 -11.34 15.69
N SER A 131 26.53 -11.77 16.46
CA SER A 131 27.51 -12.76 16.00
C SER A 131 27.00 -14.20 16.19
N LEU A 132 27.59 -15.15 15.46
CA LEU A 132 27.26 -16.57 15.57
C LEU A 132 27.68 -17.13 16.93
N GLU A 133 28.76 -16.60 17.51
CA GLU A 133 29.21 -16.93 18.86
C GLU A 133 28.22 -16.45 19.92
N GLU A 134 27.69 -15.22 19.76
CA GLU A 134 26.66 -14.66 20.64
C GLU A 134 25.40 -15.52 20.58
N LEU A 135 24.96 -15.90 19.39
CA LEU A 135 23.81 -16.78 19.20
C LEU A 135 24.02 -18.14 19.89
N SER A 136 25.18 -18.77 19.72
CA SER A 136 25.48 -20.08 20.32
C SER A 136 25.53 -20.04 21.84
N GLN A 137 26.14 -18.99 22.41
CA GLN A 137 26.16 -18.78 23.86
C GLN A 137 24.75 -18.62 24.40
N GLU A 138 23.92 -17.84 23.72
CA GLU A 138 22.57 -17.55 24.17
C GLU A 138 21.62 -18.75 23.97
N GLN A 139 21.81 -19.54 22.92
CA GLN A 139 21.14 -20.83 22.74
C GLN A 139 21.52 -21.83 23.84
N SER A 140 22.78 -21.79 24.32
CA SER A 140 23.25 -22.68 25.38
C SER A 140 22.67 -22.34 26.76
N LYS A 141 22.18 -21.11 26.95
CA LYS A 141 21.50 -20.65 28.19
C LYS A 141 19.99 -20.89 28.17
N ASP A 142 19.41 -21.19 27.01
CA ASP A 142 17.97 -21.36 26.87
C ASP A 142 17.58 -22.80 27.22
N ASP A 143 17.25 -23.03 28.49
CA ASP A 143 16.85 -24.35 29.03
C ASP A 143 15.60 -24.94 28.35
N GLN A 144 14.79 -24.12 27.67
CA GLN A 144 13.59 -24.57 26.97
C GLN A 144 13.89 -25.04 25.54
N LEU A 145 15.04 -24.65 24.99
CA LEU A 145 15.42 -24.89 23.61
C LEU A 145 15.62 -26.38 23.30
N PRO A 146 16.27 -27.21 24.15
CA PRO A 146 16.35 -28.66 23.96
C PRO A 146 15.00 -29.39 24.02
N ILE A 147 14.04 -28.85 24.77
CA ILE A 147 12.71 -29.47 24.99
C ILE A 147 11.77 -29.18 23.82
N ILE A 148 11.85 -27.98 23.27
CA ILE A 148 11.06 -27.51 22.13
C ILE A 148 11.50 -28.17 20.81
N LEU A 149 12.76 -28.64 20.74
CA LEU A 149 13.44 -29.08 19.52
C LEU A 149 13.69 -30.59 19.45
N ALA A 150 12.86 -31.42 20.10
CA ALA A 150 13.04 -32.88 20.11
C ALA A 150 13.13 -33.54 18.71
N ASP A 151 12.60 -32.87 17.67
CA ASP A 151 12.60 -33.32 16.27
C ASP A 151 13.60 -32.59 15.34
N GLU A 152 14.37 -31.61 15.82
CA GLU A 152 15.28 -30.80 14.98
C GLU A 152 16.75 -31.19 15.09
N LYS A 153 17.50 -31.05 13.99
CA LYS A 153 18.92 -31.46 13.91
C LYS A 153 19.83 -30.41 14.52
N LYS A 154 20.65 -30.82 15.50
CA LYS A 154 21.82 -30.04 15.95
C LYS A 154 22.94 -30.19 14.93
N GLY A 155 23.53 -29.08 14.49
CA GLY A 155 24.71 -29.12 13.62
C GLY A 155 25.80 -28.16 14.07
N MET A 156 27.01 -28.41 13.59
CA MET A 156 28.18 -27.58 13.82
C MET A 156 28.39 -26.68 12.60
N TRP A 157 28.54 -25.38 12.82
CA TRP A 157 28.72 -24.41 11.74
C TRP A 157 30.13 -23.80 11.79
N PRO A 158 30.88 -23.75 10.67
CA PRO A 158 32.20 -23.14 10.64
C PRO A 158 32.10 -21.62 10.70
N VAL A 159 32.77 -21.01 11.68
CA VAL A 159 32.93 -19.57 11.87
C VAL A 159 34.40 -19.29 12.15
N ASN A 160 35.08 -18.53 11.29
CA ASN A 160 36.49 -18.16 11.48
C ASN A 160 37.42 -19.36 11.83
N ASN A 161 37.32 -20.46 11.08
CA ASN A 161 38.02 -21.74 11.33
C ASN A 161 37.70 -22.44 12.66
N LYS A 162 36.64 -22.04 13.36
CA LYS A 162 36.12 -22.71 14.56
C LYS A 162 34.71 -23.21 14.30
N LEU A 163 34.42 -24.45 14.70
CA LEU A 163 33.09 -25.01 14.60
C LEU A 163 32.26 -24.60 15.82
N VAL A 164 31.21 -23.81 15.60
CA VAL A 164 30.29 -23.34 16.64
C VAL A 164 29.02 -24.21 16.61
N PRO A 165 28.57 -24.77 17.74
CA PRO A 165 27.33 -25.54 17.79
C PRO A 165 26.12 -24.60 17.73
N ILE A 166 25.26 -24.77 16.72
CA ILE A 166 24.05 -23.97 16.55
C ILE A 166 22.87 -24.89 16.25
N PHE A 167 21.73 -24.60 16.89
CA PHE A 167 20.46 -25.24 16.59
C PHE A 167 19.79 -24.54 15.41
N TYR A 168 19.40 -25.32 14.40
CA TYR A 168 18.73 -24.83 13.20
C TYR A 168 17.69 -25.83 12.69
N ASN A 169 16.68 -25.28 12.04
CA ASN A 169 15.67 -26.05 11.32
C ASN A 169 16.09 -26.18 9.84
N THR A 170 15.84 -27.35 9.25
CA THR A 170 16.13 -27.63 7.82
C THR A 170 14.88 -27.87 6.98
N GLU A 171 13.70 -27.48 7.47
CA GLU A 171 12.47 -27.63 6.71
C GLU A 171 12.52 -26.79 5.42
N GLU A 172 11.82 -27.27 4.39
CA GLU A 172 11.69 -26.58 3.09
C GLU A 172 13.04 -26.34 2.38
N ASN A 173 14.06 -27.20 2.61
CA ASN A 173 15.43 -27.06 2.08
C ASN A 173 16.14 -25.76 2.48
N LEU A 174 15.68 -25.10 3.55
CA LEU A 174 16.26 -23.86 4.05
C LEU A 174 16.82 -24.08 5.45
N ILE A 175 18.08 -23.68 5.66
CA ILE A 175 18.70 -23.70 6.98
C ILE A 175 18.29 -22.42 7.70
N ARG A 176 17.51 -22.54 8.78
CA ARG A 176 17.03 -21.40 9.58
C ARG A 176 17.52 -21.53 11.02
N PRO A 177 18.41 -20.66 11.51
CA PRO A 177 18.82 -20.68 12.91
C PRO A 177 17.65 -20.40 13.84
N TYR A 178 17.64 -21.13 14.96
CA TYR A 178 16.70 -20.90 16.05
C TYR A 178 17.08 -19.64 16.83
N ILE A 179 16.11 -18.76 17.12
CA ILE A 179 16.35 -17.54 17.90
C ILE A 179 15.83 -17.68 19.35
N PRO A 180 16.73 -17.63 20.36
CA PRO A 180 16.37 -17.61 21.78
C PRO A 180 15.50 -16.42 22.16
N VAL A 181 14.73 -16.54 23.25
CA VAL A 181 13.77 -15.52 23.69
C VAL A 181 14.41 -14.14 23.85
N SER A 182 15.61 -14.07 24.44
CA SER A 182 16.34 -12.82 24.72
C SER A 182 16.72 -12.03 23.47
N MET A 183 16.85 -12.69 22.32
CA MET A 183 17.29 -12.07 21.07
C MET A 183 16.12 -11.72 20.14
N ARG A 184 14.91 -12.23 20.38
CA ARG A 184 13.76 -12.06 19.49
C ARG A 184 13.43 -10.60 19.22
N ASP A 185 13.40 -9.76 20.26
CA ASP A 185 13.06 -8.34 20.09
C ASP A 185 14.08 -7.60 19.22
N ARG A 186 15.38 -7.88 19.39
CA ARG A 186 16.44 -7.31 18.54
C ARG A 186 16.27 -7.72 17.07
N VAL A 187 15.92 -8.99 16.83
CA VAL A 187 15.65 -9.48 15.46
C VAL A 187 14.44 -8.77 14.89
N ILE A 188 13.33 -8.69 15.63
CA ILE A 188 12.09 -8.07 15.16
C ILE A 188 12.33 -6.59 14.86
N ASP A 189 13.04 -5.88 15.72
CA ASP A 189 13.37 -4.46 15.58
C ASP A 189 14.14 -4.17 14.29
N LEU A 190 15.12 -5.02 13.94
CA LEU A 190 15.91 -4.87 12.71
C LEU A 190 15.04 -4.91 11.44
N PHE A 191 14.08 -5.84 11.34
CA PHE A 191 13.21 -5.91 10.15
C PHE A 191 12.03 -4.94 10.22
N HIS A 192 11.59 -4.57 11.42
CA HIS A 192 10.46 -3.68 11.59
C HIS A 192 10.85 -2.20 11.37
N LYS A 193 12.01 -1.75 11.85
CA LYS A 193 12.43 -0.34 11.71
C LYS A 193 12.73 0.11 10.28
N CYS A 194 13.00 -0.82 9.35
CA CYS A 194 13.28 -0.45 7.96
C CYS A 194 12.10 0.23 7.24
N GLY A 195 10.86 0.07 7.74
CA GLY A 195 9.69 0.68 7.09
C GLY A 195 8.38 0.46 7.83
N HIS A 196 8.44 0.12 9.12
CA HIS A 196 7.29 -0.22 9.97
C HIS A 196 6.24 -1.13 9.29
N PRO A 197 6.67 -2.26 8.67
CA PRO A 197 5.74 -3.16 8.02
C PRO A 197 4.76 -3.75 9.02
N GLY A 198 3.54 -4.02 8.54
CA GLY A 198 2.51 -4.66 9.33
C GLY A 198 2.89 -6.07 9.78
N PRO A 199 2.17 -6.63 10.77
CA PRO A 199 2.58 -7.86 11.47
C PRO A 199 2.72 -9.07 10.54
N LYS A 200 1.87 -9.20 9.51
CA LYS A 200 1.95 -10.29 8.53
C LYS A 200 3.20 -10.17 7.66
N SER A 201 3.54 -8.97 7.21
CA SER A 201 4.71 -8.70 6.37
C SER A 201 6.01 -8.93 7.15
N THR A 202 6.10 -8.41 8.38
CA THR A 202 7.25 -8.65 9.27
C THR A 202 7.43 -10.14 9.54
N THR A 203 6.34 -10.86 9.80
CA THR A 203 6.39 -12.33 9.99
C THR A 203 6.92 -13.04 8.75
N LYS A 204 6.48 -12.66 7.54
CA LYS A 204 6.95 -13.26 6.28
C LYS A 204 8.44 -13.02 6.06
N LEU A 205 8.95 -11.82 6.37
CA LEU A 205 10.37 -11.47 6.22
C LEU A 205 11.25 -12.28 7.17
N ILE A 206 10.86 -12.34 8.45
CA ILE A 206 11.63 -13.04 9.48
C ILE A 206 11.59 -14.56 9.26
N LYS A 207 10.44 -15.14 8.90
CA LYS A 207 10.28 -16.59 8.67
C LYS A 207 11.18 -17.13 7.56
N ARG A 208 11.64 -16.28 6.62
CA ARG A 208 12.60 -16.70 5.58
C ARG A 208 14.00 -16.99 6.13
N LYS A 209 14.40 -16.31 7.21
CA LYS A 209 15.77 -16.33 7.75
C LYS A 209 15.88 -17.01 9.11
N TYR A 210 14.82 -16.95 9.92
CA TYR A 210 14.85 -17.38 11.32
C TYR A 210 13.64 -18.23 11.67
N VAL A 211 13.79 -19.03 12.72
CA VAL A 211 12.71 -19.88 13.24
C VAL A 211 12.66 -19.80 14.77
N TRP A 212 11.44 -19.80 15.33
CA TRP A 212 11.16 -20.07 16.73
C TRP A 212 9.66 -20.39 16.90
N PRO A 213 9.19 -20.93 18.04
CA PRO A 213 7.78 -21.23 18.22
C PRO A 213 6.92 -19.97 18.31
N ARG A 214 5.72 -20.02 17.72
CA ARG A 214 4.72 -18.93 17.83
C ARG A 214 5.25 -17.55 17.38
N MET A 215 6.08 -17.51 16.31
CA MET A 215 6.66 -16.26 15.78
C MET A 215 5.61 -15.18 15.51
N ALA A 216 4.51 -15.56 14.85
CA ALA A 216 3.44 -14.63 14.48
C ALA A 216 2.81 -13.93 15.69
N GLN A 217 2.75 -14.61 16.84
CA GLN A 217 2.22 -14.04 18.08
C GLN A 217 3.20 -13.01 18.66
N THR A 218 4.47 -13.38 18.77
CA THR A 218 5.53 -12.50 19.32
C THR A 218 5.71 -11.25 18.45
N ILE A 219 5.83 -11.44 17.14
CA ILE A 219 5.96 -10.35 16.15
C ILE A 219 4.71 -9.48 16.13
N GLY A 220 3.52 -10.10 16.20
CA GLY A 220 2.25 -9.38 16.24
C GLY A 220 2.13 -8.47 17.46
N ALA A 221 2.57 -8.91 18.63
CA ALA A 221 2.59 -8.10 19.85
C ALA A 221 3.58 -6.93 19.72
N PHE A 222 4.79 -7.19 19.23
CA PHE A 222 5.81 -6.14 19.03
C PHE A 222 5.34 -5.05 18.06
N VAL A 223 4.86 -5.45 16.87
CA VAL A 223 4.40 -4.49 15.84
C VAL A 223 3.19 -3.70 16.33
N LYS A 224 2.29 -4.33 17.10
CA LYS A 224 1.17 -3.63 17.72
C LYS A 224 1.61 -2.56 18.71
N ASN A 225 2.76 -2.70 19.38
CA ASN A 225 3.29 -1.70 20.31
C ASN A 225 4.09 -0.58 19.61
N CYS A 226 4.31 -0.66 18.30
CA CYS A 226 5.03 0.37 17.57
C CYS A 226 4.15 1.60 17.31
N LEU A 227 4.54 2.75 17.86
CA LEU A 227 3.86 4.04 17.65
C LEU A 227 3.77 4.44 16.18
N HIS A 228 4.86 4.29 15.43
CA HIS A 228 4.90 4.68 14.01
C HIS A 228 3.97 3.81 13.15
N TYR A 229 3.91 2.51 13.42
CA TYR A 229 2.93 1.63 12.78
C TYR A 229 1.50 2.02 13.15
N GLN A 230 1.22 2.29 14.43
CA GLN A 230 -0.13 2.64 14.88
C GLN A 230 -0.64 3.94 14.24
N GLN A 231 0.19 4.99 14.20
CA GLN A 231 -0.17 6.30 13.66
C GLN A 231 -0.43 6.25 12.14
N ASN A 232 0.36 5.47 11.42
CA ASN A 232 0.25 5.36 9.96
C ASN A 232 -0.72 4.26 9.49
N LYS A 233 -1.27 3.48 10.43
CA LYS A 233 -2.22 2.43 10.10
C LYS A 233 -3.55 3.05 9.70
N ILE A 234 -3.87 2.97 8.41
CA ILE A 234 -5.19 3.31 7.91
C ILE A 234 -6.21 2.29 8.44
N SER A 235 -6.93 2.65 9.51
CA SER A 235 -8.13 1.92 9.92
C SER A 235 -9.28 2.35 9.02
N ARG A 236 -9.78 1.45 8.17
CA ARG A 236 -11.12 1.66 7.59
C ARG A 236 -12.12 1.58 8.73
N HIS A 237 -12.75 2.69 9.08
CA HIS A 237 -13.87 2.68 10.01
C HIS A 237 -15.01 1.86 9.41
N THR A 238 -15.47 0.91 10.20
CA THR A 238 -16.56 -0.02 9.90
C THR A 238 -17.87 0.76 9.75
N LYS A 239 -18.60 0.47 8.66
CA LYS A 239 -20.02 0.79 8.38
C LYS A 239 -20.66 1.80 9.34
N LEU A 240 -20.70 3.07 8.93
CA LEU A 240 -21.60 4.04 9.54
C LEU A 240 -23.04 3.58 9.28
N ILE A 241 -23.82 3.33 10.32
CA ILE A 241 -25.28 3.27 10.20
C ILE A 241 -25.74 4.72 10.41
N PRO A 242 -26.24 5.42 9.38
CA PRO A 242 -26.72 6.79 9.56
C PRO A 242 -27.82 6.80 10.62
N ALA A 243 -27.75 7.73 11.55
CA ALA A 243 -28.86 7.97 12.47
C ALA A 243 -30.09 8.41 11.65
N LEU A 244 -31.25 7.80 11.92
CA LEU A 244 -32.51 8.21 11.34
C LEU A 244 -33.03 9.41 12.13
N PHE A 245 -33.04 10.59 11.52
CA PHE A 245 -33.66 11.78 12.12
C PHE A 245 -35.18 11.73 11.84
N PRO A 246 -36.04 11.88 12.87
CA PRO A 246 -37.49 11.85 12.69
C PRO A 246 -37.93 12.96 11.73
N MET A 247 -38.85 12.67 10.81
CA MET A 247 -39.41 13.68 9.92
C MET A 247 -40.24 14.68 10.76
N PRO A 248 -40.20 15.98 10.49
CA PRO A 248 -41.11 16.92 11.12
C PRO A 248 -42.56 16.53 10.81
N ASP A 249 -43.51 16.95 11.65
CA ASP A 249 -44.95 16.73 11.42
C ASP A 249 -45.65 17.96 10.84
N ASP A 250 -44.95 19.09 10.71
CA ASP A 250 -45.52 20.37 10.26
C ASP A 250 -44.67 21.07 9.19
N ARG A 251 -45.34 21.84 8.32
CA ARG A 251 -44.72 22.62 7.23
C ARG A 251 -44.00 23.83 7.81
N PHE A 252 -42.81 24.12 7.31
CA PHE A 252 -42.01 25.30 7.66
C PHE A 252 -41.55 25.38 9.13
N ALA A 253 -41.87 24.40 9.97
CA ALA A 253 -41.38 24.33 11.35
C ALA A 253 -39.86 24.05 11.44
N TYR A 254 -39.30 23.35 10.43
CA TYR A 254 -37.87 23.01 10.36
C TYR A 254 -37.27 23.49 9.05
N ALA A 255 -36.38 24.48 9.14
CA ALA A 255 -35.68 25.04 7.98
C ALA A 255 -34.21 24.62 7.95
N HIS A 256 -33.74 24.14 6.79
CA HIS A 256 -32.33 23.95 6.52
C HIS A 256 -31.77 25.16 5.77
N LEU A 257 -30.71 25.76 6.29
CA LEU A 257 -30.00 26.88 5.67
C LEU A 257 -28.66 26.41 5.13
N ASP A 258 -28.31 26.85 3.93
CA ASP A 258 -26.98 26.67 3.38
C ASP A 258 -26.60 27.89 2.52
N LEU A 259 -25.30 28.06 2.28
CA LEU A 259 -24.76 29.13 1.45
C LEU A 259 -24.00 28.58 0.27
N VAL A 260 -24.32 29.09 -0.90
CA VAL A 260 -23.65 28.73 -2.14
C VAL A 260 -22.91 29.94 -2.67
N THR A 261 -21.61 29.79 -2.93
CA THR A 261 -20.82 30.79 -3.68
C THR A 261 -21.12 30.66 -5.17
N LEU A 262 -21.43 31.77 -5.81
CA LEU A 262 -21.78 31.85 -7.22
C LEU A 262 -20.86 32.84 -7.95
N GLN A 263 -20.92 32.84 -9.29
CA GLN A 263 -20.29 33.89 -10.08
C GLN A 263 -21.00 35.22 -9.86
N GLU A 264 -20.23 36.30 -9.76
CA GLU A 264 -20.78 37.64 -9.55
C GLU A 264 -21.76 38.04 -10.66
N SER A 265 -22.96 38.44 -10.25
CA SER A 265 -24.01 38.97 -11.13
C SER A 265 -24.75 40.09 -10.40
N GLU A 266 -24.82 41.28 -11.00
CA GLU A 266 -25.53 42.44 -10.44
C GLU A 266 -25.10 42.81 -9.00
N GLY A 267 -23.84 42.56 -8.64
CA GLY A 267 -23.32 42.81 -7.28
C GLY A 267 -23.63 41.72 -6.25
N PHE A 268 -24.26 40.62 -6.67
CA PHE A 268 -24.48 39.44 -5.85
C PHE A 268 -23.45 38.36 -6.16
N THR A 269 -22.84 37.80 -5.12
CA THR A 269 -21.74 36.82 -5.24
C THR A 269 -22.07 35.48 -4.57
N HIS A 270 -23.13 35.44 -3.76
CA HIS A 270 -23.55 34.24 -3.04
C HIS A 270 -25.07 34.10 -3.07
N ALA A 271 -25.58 32.93 -2.72
CA ALA A 271 -26.99 32.69 -2.51
C ALA A 271 -27.24 31.98 -1.17
N LEU A 272 -28.20 32.49 -0.40
CA LEU A 272 -28.77 31.80 0.75
C LEU A 272 -29.82 30.82 0.24
N THR A 273 -29.59 29.53 0.45
CA THR A 273 -30.58 28.49 0.16
C THR A 273 -31.28 28.08 1.45
N MET A 274 -32.59 27.93 1.36
CA MET A 274 -33.48 27.57 2.44
C MET A 274 -34.36 26.42 1.98
N ILE A 275 -34.44 25.34 2.76
CA ILE A 275 -35.30 24.20 2.42
C ILE A 275 -36.15 23.82 3.61
N ASP A 276 -37.47 23.75 3.40
CA ASP A 276 -38.38 23.18 4.38
C ASP A 276 -38.15 21.67 4.48
N ARG A 277 -37.88 21.18 5.68
CA ARG A 277 -37.56 19.77 5.90
C ARG A 277 -38.78 18.86 5.69
N PHE A 278 -40.00 19.35 5.93
CA PHE A 278 -41.23 18.58 5.74
C PHE A 278 -41.62 18.47 4.27
N SER A 279 -41.95 19.60 3.63
CA SER A 279 -42.47 19.61 2.25
C SER A 279 -41.39 19.64 1.19
N ARG A 280 -40.11 19.74 1.57
CA ARG A 280 -38.96 19.91 0.65
C ARG A 280 -39.07 21.15 -0.22
N TRP A 281 -39.75 22.19 0.26
CA TRP A 281 -39.92 23.44 -0.48
C TRP A 281 -38.60 24.23 -0.48
N PRO A 282 -38.01 24.52 -1.67
CA PRO A 282 -36.77 25.28 -1.76
C PRO A 282 -37.03 26.79 -1.96
N GLU A 283 -36.23 27.61 -1.31
CA GLU A 283 -36.11 29.05 -1.50
C GLU A 283 -34.63 29.40 -1.68
N ALA A 284 -34.32 30.35 -2.55
CA ALA A 284 -32.96 30.79 -2.79
C ALA A 284 -32.95 32.31 -2.98
N VAL A 285 -32.09 32.99 -2.22
CA VAL A 285 -32.01 34.45 -2.20
C VAL A 285 -30.58 34.88 -2.52
N PRO A 286 -30.35 35.68 -3.58
CA PRO A 286 -29.03 36.20 -3.88
C PRO A 286 -28.61 37.20 -2.79
N ILE A 287 -27.38 37.08 -2.31
CA ILE A 287 -26.79 37.98 -1.31
C ILE A 287 -25.42 38.51 -1.77
N PRO A 288 -25.08 39.77 -1.45
CA PRO A 288 -23.82 40.38 -1.88
C PRO A 288 -22.60 39.88 -1.10
N ALA A 289 -22.79 39.35 0.12
CA ALA A 289 -21.72 38.84 0.97
C ALA A 289 -22.24 37.84 2.01
N MET A 290 -21.42 36.85 2.39
CA MET A 290 -21.68 35.89 3.46
C MET A 290 -21.46 36.48 4.87
N LYS A 291 -21.95 37.69 5.12
CA LYS A 291 -21.91 38.27 6.48
C LYS A 291 -23.16 37.86 7.25
N ALA A 292 -23.02 37.57 8.54
CA ALA A 292 -24.13 37.15 9.40
C ALA A 292 -25.33 38.11 9.33
N GLU A 293 -25.09 39.44 9.36
CA GLU A 293 -26.15 40.43 9.24
C GLU A 293 -26.91 40.35 7.91
N THR A 294 -26.17 40.17 6.79
CA THR A 294 -26.76 40.05 5.45
C THR A 294 -27.61 38.80 5.34
N VAL A 295 -27.11 37.68 5.87
CA VAL A 295 -27.80 36.38 5.87
C VAL A 295 -29.05 36.45 6.74
N ALA A 296 -28.97 37.01 7.94
CA ALA A 296 -30.11 37.17 8.83
C ALA A 296 -31.20 38.05 8.21
N ARG A 297 -30.81 39.18 7.59
CA ARG A 297 -31.76 40.06 6.89
C ARG A 297 -32.44 39.33 5.73
N ALA A 298 -31.67 38.65 4.88
CA ALA A 298 -32.21 37.87 3.77
C ALA A 298 -33.17 36.77 4.24
N PHE A 299 -32.85 36.08 5.34
CA PHE A 299 -33.71 35.07 5.93
C PHE A 299 -35.04 35.66 6.46
N VAL A 300 -34.98 36.75 7.22
CA VAL A 300 -36.18 37.39 7.78
C VAL A 300 -37.07 37.96 6.68
N ASP A 301 -36.50 38.68 5.71
CA ASP A 301 -37.25 39.35 4.65
C ASP A 301 -37.90 38.36 3.67
N THR A 302 -37.34 37.16 3.54
CA THR A 302 -37.78 36.17 2.54
C THR A 302 -38.57 35.04 3.16
N TRP A 303 -38.02 34.38 4.20
CA TRP A 303 -38.63 33.21 4.80
C TRP A 303 -39.66 33.60 5.86
N VAL A 304 -39.24 34.33 6.89
CA VAL A 304 -40.11 34.69 8.02
C VAL A 304 -41.30 35.52 7.56
N ALA A 305 -41.07 36.46 6.63
CA ALA A 305 -42.15 37.29 6.07
C ALA A 305 -43.21 36.51 5.28
N ARG A 306 -42.89 35.32 4.74
CA ARG A 306 -43.81 34.51 3.91
C ARG A 306 -44.43 33.34 4.67
N TYR A 307 -43.66 32.72 5.57
CA TYR A 307 -43.98 31.41 6.15
C TYR A 307 -43.98 31.39 7.68
N ASP A 308 -43.76 32.53 8.33
CA ASP A 308 -43.57 32.66 9.79
C ASP A 308 -42.22 32.14 10.30
N VAL A 309 -41.96 32.29 11.60
CA VAL A 309 -40.71 31.91 12.27
C VAL A 309 -40.66 30.39 12.45
N PRO A 310 -39.63 29.68 11.92
CA PRO A 310 -39.49 28.24 12.15
C PRO A 310 -39.13 27.95 13.61
N GLU A 311 -39.55 26.79 14.10
CA GLU A 311 -39.18 26.30 15.44
C GLU A 311 -37.70 25.92 15.52
N THR A 312 -37.15 25.36 14.44
CA THR A 312 -35.76 24.91 14.38
C THR A 312 -35.12 25.28 13.06
N ILE A 313 -33.92 25.86 13.15
CA ILE A 313 -33.04 26.15 12.03
C ILE A 313 -31.83 25.23 12.14
N THR A 314 -31.45 24.59 11.03
CA THR A 314 -30.24 23.77 10.95
C THR A 314 -29.38 24.25 9.80
N SER A 315 -28.14 24.64 10.11
CA SER A 315 -27.11 25.03 9.14
C SER A 315 -25.85 24.18 9.34
N ASP A 316 -24.82 24.44 8.52
CA ASP A 316 -23.46 24.01 8.83
C ASP A 316 -22.88 24.83 10.00
N GLN A 317 -21.67 24.46 10.44
CA GLN A 317 -20.90 25.22 11.45
C GLN A 317 -20.13 26.39 10.82
N GLY A 318 -20.70 27.04 9.80
CA GLY A 318 -20.12 28.22 9.22
C GLY A 318 -20.18 29.41 10.19
N GLN A 319 -19.12 30.21 10.27
CA GLN A 319 -19.02 31.36 11.19
C GLN A 319 -20.18 32.36 11.03
N GLN A 320 -20.74 32.45 9.83
CA GLN A 320 -21.87 33.31 9.50
C GLN A 320 -23.20 32.87 10.14
N PHE A 321 -23.27 31.64 10.64
CA PHE A 321 -24.42 31.06 11.36
C PHE A 321 -24.13 30.83 12.85
N GLU A 322 -22.90 31.10 13.31
CA GLU A 322 -22.57 31.09 14.73
C GLU A 322 -23.07 32.39 15.39
N VAL A 323 -23.71 32.23 16.54
CA VAL A 323 -24.27 33.32 17.37
C VAL A 323 -23.21 33.89 18.30
#